data_AF-A0A1I1YJT0-F1
#
_entry.id   AF-A0A1I1YJT0-F1
#
_cell.length_a   1.000
_cell.length_b   1.000
_cell.length_c   1.000
_cell.angle_alpha   90.00
_cell.angle_beta   90.00
_cell.angle_gamma   90.00
#
_symmetry.space_group_name_H-M   'P 1'
#
loop_
_entity.id
_entity.type
_entity.pdbx_description
1 polymer ?
#
loop_
_entity_poly.entity_id
_entity_poly.type
_entity_poly.pdbx_seq_one_letter_code
_entity_poly.pdbx_strand_id
1 'polypeptide(L)'
;MAKTIKFNLILDNYPVRNIEGLQEHFSIEDMLKYFENGLLLRWLNVRGYEKQYAAVEAIDKSLNRKEIVMALVKIFEVVEMDDEDIEKAIAILTYLDEEKKLNVIYRENAFAKNKVVDDYHSGYTALVFHMEENKENMALLKADVIQMEREYFGLFELNHYELFFRLFESAPKAIFAILTRDAFRKFWIGEKANEKINTIIKKELLATTKAKEILGDDLKIVKRDTQAMWDPIERPEVKLMVISIKSGTFIKNAGEFSEKLDYTDVNYKLMKFNGLEYQCNDADYELLYMEV
;
A
#
# COMPACT_ATOMS: atom_id res chain seq x y z
N MET A 1 2.13 -47.39 -39.81
CA MET A 1 3.30 -46.48 -39.80
C MET A 1 2.82 -45.11 -40.19
N ALA A 2 2.97 -44.12 -39.30
CA ALA A 2 2.55 -42.74 -39.60
C ALA A 2 3.42 -42.16 -40.72
N LYS A 3 2.82 -41.50 -41.72
CA LYS A 3 3.57 -40.80 -42.77
C LYS A 3 4.36 -39.67 -42.12
N THR A 4 5.69 -39.74 -42.18
CA THR A 4 6.57 -38.68 -41.71
C THR A 4 6.38 -37.44 -42.58
N ILE A 5 5.81 -36.37 -42.03
CA ILE A 5 5.50 -35.14 -42.78
C ILE A 5 6.78 -34.29 -42.87
N LYS A 6 7.18 -33.95 -44.10
CA LYS A 6 8.26 -32.98 -44.35
C LYS A 6 7.77 -31.57 -44.03
N PHE A 7 8.58 -30.80 -43.30
CA PHE A 7 8.31 -29.41 -42.94
C PHE A 7 9.55 -28.54 -43.19
N ASN A 8 9.42 -27.22 -43.15
CA ASN A 8 10.50 -26.28 -43.39
C ASN A 8 11.00 -25.70 -42.07
N LEU A 9 12.30 -25.43 -41.97
CA LEU A 9 12.81 -24.54 -40.92
C LEU A 9 12.60 -23.09 -41.37
N ILE A 10 12.42 -22.18 -40.42
CA ILE A 10 12.45 -20.75 -40.71
C ILE A 10 13.76 -20.23 -40.15
N LEU A 11 14.68 -19.81 -41.01
CA LEU A 11 15.97 -19.22 -40.64
C LEU A 11 15.99 -17.80 -41.20
N ASP A 12 16.21 -16.81 -40.33
CA ASP A 12 16.16 -15.39 -40.69
C ASP A 12 14.90 -15.02 -41.52
N ASN A 13 13.73 -15.44 -41.02
CA ASN A 13 12.43 -15.31 -41.67
C ASN A 13 12.28 -16.01 -43.04
N TYR A 14 13.26 -16.78 -43.49
CA TYR A 14 13.22 -17.52 -44.74
C TYR A 14 12.87 -19.01 -44.56
N PRO A 15 11.90 -19.56 -45.32
CA PRO A 15 11.53 -20.97 -45.23
C PRO A 15 12.51 -21.89 -45.96
N VAL A 16 13.31 -22.60 -45.19
CA VAL A 16 14.36 -23.50 -45.65
C VAL A 16 13.86 -24.93 -45.83
N ARG A 17 14.08 -25.47 -47.04
CA ARG A 17 13.62 -26.80 -47.49
C ARG A 17 14.74 -27.82 -47.68
N ASN A 18 15.98 -27.38 -47.79
CA ASN A 18 17.13 -28.19 -48.13
C ASN A 18 18.38 -27.61 -47.48
N ILE A 19 19.50 -28.33 -47.59
CA ILE A 19 20.78 -27.90 -47.00
C ILE A 19 21.29 -26.63 -47.67
N GLU A 20 21.09 -26.49 -48.99
CA GLU A 20 21.51 -25.29 -49.72
C GLU A 20 20.81 -24.04 -49.18
N GLY A 21 19.48 -24.08 -49.00
CA GLY A 21 18.76 -22.97 -48.38
C GLY A 21 19.13 -22.75 -46.90
N LEU A 22 19.61 -23.78 -46.20
CA LEU A 22 20.09 -23.65 -44.82
C LEU A 22 21.42 -22.88 -44.78
N GLN A 23 22.30 -23.15 -45.74
CA GLN A 23 23.58 -22.46 -45.91
C GLN A 23 23.36 -20.99 -46.26
N GLU A 24 22.47 -20.70 -47.22
CA GLU A 24 22.19 -19.34 -47.70
C GLU A 24 21.52 -18.45 -46.63
N HIS A 25 20.72 -19.04 -45.74
CA HIS A 25 19.93 -18.31 -44.74
C HIS A 25 20.36 -18.64 -43.30
N PHE A 26 21.60 -19.05 -43.08
CA PHE A 26 22.06 -19.49 -41.77
C PHE A 26 21.95 -18.38 -40.73
N SER A 27 21.18 -18.61 -39.67
CA SER A 27 21.01 -17.70 -38.53
C SER A 27 21.49 -18.38 -37.26
N ILE A 28 22.48 -17.79 -36.58
CA ILE A 28 23.03 -18.34 -35.32
C ILE A 28 21.92 -18.51 -34.28
N GLU A 29 21.05 -17.51 -34.14
CA GLU A 29 19.95 -17.52 -33.17
C GLU A 29 18.99 -18.69 -33.42
N ASP A 30 18.52 -18.81 -34.67
CA ASP A 30 17.55 -19.84 -35.04
C ASP A 30 18.17 -21.24 -34.99
N MET A 31 19.43 -21.37 -35.43
CA MET A 31 20.14 -22.65 -35.43
C MET A 31 20.42 -23.15 -34.02
N LEU A 32 20.85 -22.29 -33.11
CA LEU A 32 20.96 -22.64 -31.69
C LEU A 32 19.61 -23.06 -31.11
N LYS A 33 18.56 -22.28 -31.35
CA LYS A 33 17.20 -22.59 -30.89
C LYS A 33 16.71 -23.94 -31.39
N TYR A 34 16.88 -24.25 -32.68
CA TYR A 34 16.44 -25.51 -33.28
C TYR A 34 17.30 -26.71 -32.89
N PHE A 35 18.58 -26.47 -32.60
CA PHE A 35 19.44 -27.47 -32.00
C PHE A 35 18.98 -27.81 -30.58
N GLU A 36 18.80 -26.79 -29.72
CA GLU A 36 18.41 -26.94 -28.31
C GLU A 36 17.04 -27.62 -28.15
N ASN A 37 16.05 -27.25 -28.95
CA ASN A 37 14.71 -27.83 -28.88
C ASN A 37 14.54 -29.14 -29.70
N GLY A 38 15.61 -29.61 -30.36
CA GLY A 38 15.64 -30.86 -31.13
C GLY A 38 14.91 -30.82 -32.49
N LEU A 39 14.40 -29.66 -32.91
CA LEU A 39 13.69 -29.53 -34.19
C LEU A 39 14.63 -29.73 -35.39
N LEU A 40 15.89 -29.34 -35.25
CA LEU A 40 16.91 -29.52 -36.30
C LEU A 40 17.11 -31.01 -36.62
N LEU A 41 17.30 -31.85 -35.60
CA LEU A 41 17.43 -33.31 -35.77
C LEU A 41 16.20 -33.91 -36.45
N ARG A 42 15.01 -33.50 -36.01
CA ARG A 42 13.76 -33.96 -36.62
C ARG A 42 13.70 -33.55 -38.10
N TRP A 43 14.07 -32.32 -38.43
CA TRP A 43 14.06 -31.81 -39.81
C TRP A 43 15.03 -32.59 -40.72
N LEU A 44 16.22 -32.94 -40.21
CA LEU A 44 17.19 -33.77 -40.94
C LEU A 44 16.66 -35.19 -41.20
N ASN A 45 16.08 -35.83 -40.18
CA ASN A 45 15.54 -37.19 -40.26
C ASN A 45 14.40 -37.28 -41.30
N VAL A 46 13.39 -36.39 -41.23
CA VAL A 46 12.26 -36.45 -42.17
C VAL A 46 12.65 -36.19 -43.64
N ARG A 47 13.86 -35.66 -43.88
CA ARG A 47 14.41 -35.37 -45.20
C ARG A 47 15.48 -36.38 -45.65
N GLY A 48 15.89 -37.31 -44.80
CA GLY A 48 16.86 -38.36 -45.12
C GLY A 48 18.32 -37.86 -45.14
N TYR A 49 18.65 -36.78 -44.43
CA TYR A 49 20.01 -36.27 -44.32
C TYR A 49 20.82 -37.04 -43.25
N GLU A 50 20.99 -38.35 -43.44
CA GLU A 50 21.55 -39.27 -42.44
C GLU A 50 22.96 -38.88 -41.97
N LYS A 51 23.82 -38.38 -42.89
CA LYS A 51 25.18 -37.94 -42.57
C LYS A 51 25.17 -36.75 -41.60
N GLN A 52 24.39 -35.71 -41.93
CA GLN A 52 24.25 -34.51 -41.10
C GLN A 52 23.50 -34.83 -39.81
N TYR A 53 22.51 -35.71 -39.85
CA TYR A 53 21.77 -36.17 -38.67
C TYR A 53 22.72 -36.78 -37.64
N ALA A 54 23.52 -37.77 -38.04
CA ALA A 54 24.49 -38.41 -37.15
C ALA A 54 25.52 -37.41 -36.60
N ALA A 55 25.96 -36.46 -37.42
CA ALA A 55 26.93 -35.44 -37.00
C ALA A 55 26.33 -34.44 -35.99
N VAL A 56 25.09 -33.98 -36.20
CA VAL A 56 24.39 -33.09 -35.27
C VAL A 56 24.02 -33.82 -33.98
N GLU A 57 23.63 -35.10 -34.06
CA GLU A 57 23.30 -35.92 -32.89
C GLU A 57 24.51 -36.16 -31.99
N ALA A 58 25.71 -36.25 -32.58
CA ALA A 58 26.97 -36.41 -31.86
C ALA A 58 27.46 -35.14 -31.16
N ILE A 59 26.84 -33.97 -31.38
CA ILE A 59 27.21 -32.74 -30.67
C ILE A 59 26.84 -32.88 -29.19
N ASP A 60 27.82 -32.72 -28.32
CA ASP A 60 27.60 -32.68 -26.88
C ASP A 60 26.81 -31.41 -26.51
N LYS A 61 25.61 -31.61 -25.97
CA LYS A 61 24.69 -30.53 -25.57
C LYS A 61 25.18 -29.73 -24.36
N SER A 62 26.20 -30.21 -23.65
CA SER A 62 26.81 -29.50 -22.52
C SER A 62 27.87 -28.47 -22.95
N LEU A 63 28.26 -28.47 -24.22
CA LEU A 63 29.17 -27.48 -24.79
C LEU A 63 28.59 -26.07 -24.69
N ASN A 64 29.48 -25.07 -24.69
CA ASN A 64 29.02 -23.68 -24.72
C ASN A 64 28.44 -23.32 -26.10
N ARG A 65 27.64 -22.26 -26.17
CA ARG A 65 26.93 -21.86 -27.40
C ARG A 65 27.88 -21.61 -28.58
N LYS A 66 29.07 -21.05 -28.33
CA LYS A 66 30.07 -20.81 -29.39
C LYS A 66 30.54 -22.13 -30.00
N GLU A 67 30.90 -23.09 -29.16
CA GLU A 67 31.35 -24.42 -29.59
C GLU A 67 30.28 -25.16 -30.38
N ILE A 68 29.01 -25.06 -29.96
CA ILE A 68 27.87 -25.63 -30.67
C ILE A 68 27.72 -24.98 -32.05
N VAL A 69 27.75 -23.64 -32.14
CA VAL A 69 27.63 -22.93 -33.42
C VAL A 69 28.78 -23.27 -34.36
N MET A 70 30.01 -23.30 -33.87
CA MET A 70 31.18 -23.70 -34.67
C MET A 70 31.01 -25.13 -35.22
N ALA A 71 30.50 -26.06 -34.41
CA ALA A 71 30.21 -27.42 -34.86
C ALA A 71 29.13 -27.44 -35.95
N LEU A 72 28.05 -26.67 -35.78
CA LEU A 72 26.97 -26.56 -36.77
C LEU A 72 27.44 -25.95 -38.09
N VAL A 73 28.20 -24.84 -38.03
CA VAL A 73 28.82 -24.19 -39.21
C VAL A 73 29.67 -25.19 -39.98
N LYS A 74 30.45 -26.01 -39.27
CA LYS A 74 31.29 -27.05 -39.89
C LYS A 74 30.48 -28.19 -40.50
N ILE A 75 29.44 -28.67 -39.82
CA ILE A 75 28.59 -29.77 -40.31
C ILE A 75 27.82 -29.38 -41.57
N PHE A 76 27.36 -28.13 -41.63
CA PHE A 76 26.60 -27.61 -42.75
C PHE A 76 27.46 -26.88 -43.79
N GLU A 77 28.78 -26.84 -43.60
CA GLU A 77 29.73 -26.25 -44.55
C GLU A 77 29.36 -24.79 -44.90
N VAL A 78 29.01 -23.98 -43.88
CA VAL A 78 28.65 -22.57 -44.06
C VAL A 78 29.93 -21.76 -44.31
N VAL A 79 30.05 -21.17 -45.50
CA VAL A 79 31.31 -20.60 -46.03
C VAL A 79 31.54 -19.15 -45.57
N GLU A 80 30.49 -18.42 -45.22
CA GLU A 80 30.54 -16.97 -44.97
C GLU A 80 30.58 -16.58 -43.48
N MET A 81 31.00 -17.49 -42.59
CA MET A 81 31.07 -17.21 -41.16
C MET A 81 32.44 -17.54 -40.59
N ASP A 82 33.14 -16.53 -40.09
CA ASP A 82 34.38 -16.70 -39.35
C ASP A 82 34.15 -16.74 -37.82
N ASP A 83 35.21 -17.07 -37.08
CA ASP A 83 35.16 -17.16 -35.62
C ASP A 83 34.81 -15.82 -34.94
N GLU A 84 35.18 -14.69 -35.54
CA GLU A 84 34.95 -13.35 -35.00
C GLU A 84 33.47 -12.95 -35.14
N ASP A 85 32.86 -13.28 -36.27
CA ASP A 85 31.43 -13.09 -36.52
C ASP A 85 30.57 -13.94 -35.57
N ILE A 86 30.99 -15.20 -35.34
CA ILE A 86 30.34 -16.09 -34.37
C ILE A 86 30.45 -15.50 -32.96
N GLU A 87 31.62 -15.03 -32.54
CA GLU A 87 31.81 -14.42 -31.21
C GLU A 87 30.91 -13.20 -31.01
N LYS A 88 30.86 -12.28 -31.98
CA LYS A 88 30.01 -11.09 -31.92
C LYS A 88 28.55 -11.45 -31.79
N ALA A 89 28.06 -12.39 -32.61
CA ALA A 89 26.68 -12.84 -32.56
C ALA A 89 26.32 -13.51 -31.23
N ILE A 90 27.19 -14.38 -30.70
CA ILE A 90 27.00 -14.99 -29.38
C ILE A 90 26.97 -13.95 -28.26
N ALA A 91 27.84 -12.94 -28.32
CA ALA A 91 27.85 -11.85 -27.34
C ALA A 91 26.54 -11.04 -27.37
N ILE A 92 26.06 -10.68 -28.57
CA ILE A 92 24.78 -9.98 -28.76
C ILE A 92 23.62 -10.81 -28.21
N LEU A 93 23.56 -12.11 -28.54
CA LEU A 93 22.50 -13.01 -28.06
C LEU A 93 22.53 -13.18 -26.54
N THR A 94 23.72 -13.27 -25.96
CA THR A 94 23.88 -13.38 -24.50
C THR A 94 23.37 -12.11 -23.81
N TYR A 95 23.76 -10.95 -24.31
CA TYR A 95 23.27 -9.65 -23.82
C TYR A 95 21.74 -9.55 -23.91
N LEU A 96 21.15 -9.90 -25.05
CA LEU A 96 19.70 -9.84 -25.25
C LEU A 96 18.94 -10.83 -24.35
N ASP A 97 19.50 -12.01 -24.09
CA ASP A 97 18.93 -12.99 -23.15
C ASP A 97 18.98 -12.49 -21.70
N GLU A 98 20.09 -11.87 -21.29
CA GLU A 98 20.23 -11.24 -19.98
C GLU A 98 19.25 -10.08 -19.80
N GLU A 99 19.13 -9.22 -20.80
CA GLU A 99 18.18 -8.11 -20.81
C GLU A 99 16.73 -8.60 -20.70
N LYS A 100 16.34 -9.65 -21.45
CA LYS A 100 15.00 -10.27 -21.34
C LYS A 100 14.74 -10.79 -19.92
N LYS A 101 15.70 -11.50 -19.32
CA LYS A 101 15.57 -12.02 -17.94
C LYS A 101 15.41 -10.90 -16.93
N LEU A 102 16.24 -9.85 -17.02
CA LEU A 102 16.15 -8.67 -16.17
C LEU A 102 14.79 -7.96 -16.30
N ASN A 103 14.30 -7.79 -17.53
CA ASN A 103 13.00 -7.17 -17.78
C ASN A 103 11.83 -7.96 -17.21
N VAL A 104 11.88 -9.30 -17.24
CA VAL A 104 10.87 -10.14 -16.57
C VAL A 104 10.90 -9.92 -15.06
N ILE A 105 12.09 -9.95 -14.45
CA ILE A 105 12.26 -9.69 -13.00
C ILE A 105 11.75 -8.29 -12.63
N TYR A 106 12.06 -7.27 -13.42
CA TYR A 106 11.57 -5.91 -13.17
C TYR A 106 10.05 -5.81 -13.27
N ARG A 107 9.43 -6.50 -14.22
CA ARG A 107 7.96 -6.56 -14.35
C ARG A 107 7.29 -7.26 -13.17
N GLU A 108 7.82 -8.42 -12.76
CA GLU A 108 7.31 -9.15 -11.59
C GLU A 108 7.44 -8.32 -10.30
N ASN A 109 8.59 -7.68 -10.10
CA ASN A 109 8.82 -6.78 -8.98
C ASN A 109 7.88 -5.56 -9.01
N ALA A 110 7.63 -4.97 -10.18
CA ALA A 110 6.68 -3.87 -10.32
C ALA A 110 5.25 -4.31 -9.98
N PHE A 111 4.82 -5.49 -10.44
CA PHE A 111 3.52 -6.05 -10.10
C PHE A 111 3.37 -6.31 -8.60
N ALA A 112 4.38 -6.92 -7.96
CA ALA A 112 4.38 -7.16 -6.52
C ALA A 112 4.31 -5.85 -5.72
N LYS A 113 5.05 -4.82 -6.13
CA LYS A 113 4.99 -3.48 -5.50
C LYS A 113 3.60 -2.86 -5.64
N ASN A 114 3.00 -2.90 -6.83
CA ASN A 114 1.66 -2.35 -7.05
C ASN A 114 0.63 -3.08 -6.19
N LYS A 115 0.68 -4.41 -6.11
CA LYS A 115 -0.22 -5.18 -5.26
C LYS A 115 -0.12 -4.78 -3.79
N VAL A 116 1.09 -4.58 -3.27
CA VAL A 116 1.27 -4.12 -1.87
C VAL A 116 0.66 -2.74 -1.66
N VAL A 117 0.81 -1.82 -2.61
CA VAL A 117 0.19 -0.49 -2.55
C VAL A 117 -1.34 -0.59 -2.62
N ASP A 118 -1.86 -1.39 -3.54
CA ASP A 118 -3.30 -1.61 -3.72
C ASP A 118 -3.94 -2.22 -2.47
N ASP A 119 -3.31 -3.24 -1.88
CA ASP A 119 -3.77 -3.87 -0.64
C ASP A 119 -3.75 -2.87 0.52
N TYR A 120 -2.71 -2.03 0.61
CA TYR A 120 -2.59 -0.99 1.63
C TYR A 120 -3.69 0.08 1.51
N HIS A 121 -3.97 0.57 0.31
CA HIS A 121 -5.06 1.52 0.05
C HIS A 121 -6.44 0.89 0.27
N SER A 122 -6.61 -0.37 -0.13
CA SER A 122 -7.85 -1.11 0.07
C SER A 122 -8.13 -1.35 1.55
N GLY A 123 -7.10 -1.67 2.34
CA GLY A 123 -7.20 -1.82 3.79
C GLY A 123 -7.61 -0.52 4.49
N TYR A 124 -7.00 0.60 4.13
CA TYR A 124 -7.42 1.92 4.63
C TYR A 124 -8.86 2.24 4.26
N THR A 125 -9.25 1.98 3.01
CA THR A 125 -10.61 2.22 2.53
C THR A 125 -11.64 1.37 3.29
N ALA A 126 -11.33 0.09 3.51
CA ALA A 126 -12.16 -0.82 4.28
C ALA A 126 -12.29 -0.38 5.74
N LEU A 127 -11.20 0.11 6.34
CA LEU A 127 -11.22 0.65 7.70
C LEU A 127 -12.15 1.87 7.81
N VAL A 128 -12.07 2.80 6.86
CA VAL A 128 -12.98 3.96 6.82
C VAL A 128 -14.44 3.51 6.66
N PHE A 129 -14.72 2.54 5.79
CA PHE A 129 -16.07 1.97 5.68
C PHE A 129 -16.55 1.33 6.98
N HIS A 130 -15.69 0.58 7.66
CA HIS A 130 -16.02 -0.03 8.95
C HIS A 130 -16.37 1.03 10.00
N MET A 131 -15.67 2.17 10.02
CA MET A 131 -16.00 3.30 10.89
C MET A 131 -17.38 3.89 10.58
N GLU A 132 -17.76 3.96 9.30
CA GLU A 132 -19.07 4.45 8.86
C GLU A 132 -20.21 3.49 9.20
N GLU A 133 -19.99 2.18 9.04
CA GLU A 133 -20.95 1.15 9.42
C GLU A 133 -21.17 1.11 10.93
N ASN A 134 -20.12 1.37 11.71
CA ASN A 134 -20.13 1.36 13.18
C ASN A 134 -20.18 2.76 13.78
N LYS A 135 -20.71 3.75 13.05
CA LYS A 135 -20.68 5.18 13.41
C LYS A 135 -21.25 5.55 14.78
N GLU A 136 -22.11 4.71 15.35
CA GLU A 136 -22.69 4.95 16.69
C GLU A 136 -21.88 4.30 17.83
N ASN A 137 -20.96 3.39 17.51
CA ASN A 137 -20.22 2.59 18.49
C ASN A 137 -18.82 3.18 18.76
N MET A 138 -18.71 4.02 19.80
CA MET A 138 -17.45 4.66 20.17
C MET A 138 -16.30 3.69 20.45
N ALA A 139 -16.58 2.53 21.04
CA ALA A 139 -15.54 1.54 21.36
C ALA A 139 -14.90 0.97 20.07
N LEU A 140 -15.72 0.62 19.07
CA LEU A 140 -15.23 0.18 17.77
C LEU A 140 -14.52 1.31 17.03
N LEU A 141 -15.08 2.53 17.06
CA LEU A 141 -14.43 3.69 16.45
C LEU A 141 -13.04 3.96 17.05
N LYS A 142 -12.88 3.86 18.37
CA LYS A 142 -11.56 3.98 19.02
C LYS A 142 -10.60 2.87 18.60
N ALA A 143 -11.09 1.64 18.43
CA ALA A 143 -10.28 0.53 17.94
C ALA A 143 -9.82 0.77 16.49
N ASP A 144 -10.72 1.22 15.62
CA ASP A 144 -10.43 1.55 14.22
C ASP A 144 -9.40 2.68 14.14
N VAL A 145 -9.51 3.69 15.00
CA VAL A 145 -8.55 4.79 15.07
C VAL A 145 -7.16 4.33 15.52
N ILE A 146 -7.08 3.36 16.44
CA ILE A 146 -5.79 2.74 16.83
C ILE A 146 -5.18 2.00 15.63
N GLN A 147 -6.00 1.27 14.87
CA GLN A 147 -5.52 0.60 13.65
C GLN A 147 -5.08 1.61 12.60
N MET A 148 -5.84 2.69 12.39
CA MET A 148 -5.51 3.76 11.47
C MET A 148 -4.15 4.39 11.81
N GLU A 149 -3.87 4.62 13.09
CA GLU A 149 -2.59 5.20 13.53
C GLU A 149 -1.42 4.22 13.36
N ARG A 150 -1.64 2.92 13.60
CA ARG A 150 -0.58 1.92 13.55
C ARG A 150 -0.24 1.48 12.13
N GLU A 151 -1.26 1.28 11.32
CA GLU A 151 -1.12 0.64 10.02
C GLU A 151 -1.20 1.68 8.91
N TYR A 152 -2.12 2.65 8.99
CA TYR A 152 -2.48 3.52 7.86
C TYR A 152 -2.16 5.00 8.05
N PHE A 153 -1.31 5.37 9.02
CA PHE A 153 -1.05 6.77 9.35
C PHE A 153 -0.56 7.57 8.14
N GLY A 154 0.29 6.98 7.29
CA GLY A 154 0.77 7.65 6.08
C GLY A 154 -0.35 7.99 5.08
N LEU A 155 -1.38 7.13 4.95
CA LEU A 155 -2.54 7.44 4.10
C LEU A 155 -3.44 8.48 4.74
N PHE A 156 -3.60 8.43 6.06
CA PHE A 156 -4.26 9.51 6.79
C PHE A 156 -3.55 10.86 6.55
N GLU A 157 -2.22 10.94 6.67
CA GLU A 157 -1.48 12.20 6.46
C GLU A 157 -1.68 12.76 5.04
N LEU A 158 -1.91 11.90 4.03
CA LEU A 158 -2.19 12.32 2.66
C LEU A 158 -3.67 12.68 2.41
N ASN A 159 -4.60 12.13 3.19
CA ASN A 159 -6.04 12.19 2.92
C ASN A 159 -6.87 12.85 4.04
N HIS A 160 -6.26 13.31 5.14
CA HIS A 160 -6.96 13.77 6.35
C HIS A 160 -7.99 14.89 6.10
N TYR A 161 -7.82 15.69 5.04
CA TYR A 161 -8.78 16.73 4.67
C TYR A 161 -10.08 16.11 4.14
N GLU A 162 -9.97 15.21 3.15
CA GLU A 162 -11.12 14.55 2.53
C GLU A 162 -11.81 13.60 3.53
N LEU A 163 -11.01 12.85 4.30
CA LEU A 163 -11.52 11.99 5.36
C LEU A 163 -12.36 12.77 6.38
N PHE A 164 -11.90 13.96 6.77
CA PHE A 164 -12.64 14.79 7.73
C PHE A 164 -14.05 15.11 7.20
N PHE A 165 -14.18 15.60 5.97
CA PHE A 165 -15.49 15.95 5.41
C PHE A 165 -16.37 14.72 5.20
N ARG A 166 -15.80 13.61 4.75
CA ARG A 166 -16.52 12.34 4.65
C ARG A 166 -17.11 11.93 5.99
N LEU A 167 -16.27 11.80 7.03
CA LEU A 167 -16.72 11.41 8.36
C LEU A 167 -17.63 12.44 9.01
N PHE A 168 -17.46 13.73 8.72
CA PHE A 168 -18.35 14.77 9.23
C PHE A 168 -19.79 14.56 8.75
N GLU A 169 -19.95 14.12 7.50
CA GLU A 169 -21.26 13.82 6.91
C GLU A 169 -21.79 12.44 7.33
N SER A 170 -20.94 11.40 7.31
CA SER A 170 -21.38 10.02 7.45
C SER A 170 -21.34 9.49 8.89
N ALA A 171 -20.35 9.92 9.69
CA ALA A 171 -20.01 9.35 10.99
C ALA A 171 -19.34 10.38 11.93
N PRO A 172 -20.00 11.49 12.33
CA PRO A 172 -19.35 12.58 13.05
C PRO A 172 -18.77 12.18 14.42
N LYS A 173 -19.31 11.13 15.06
CA LYS A 173 -18.76 10.54 16.29
C LYS A 173 -17.34 9.98 16.11
N ALA A 174 -17.01 9.50 14.91
CA ALA A 174 -15.67 9.06 14.54
C ALA A 174 -14.62 10.17 14.65
N ILE A 175 -15.00 11.42 14.39
CA ILE A 175 -14.08 12.56 14.52
C ILE A 175 -13.66 12.74 15.99
N PHE A 176 -14.59 12.57 16.94
CA PHE A 176 -14.25 12.58 18.36
C PHE A 176 -13.29 11.44 18.72
N ALA A 177 -13.55 10.22 18.21
CA ALA A 177 -12.64 9.08 18.39
C ALA A 177 -11.23 9.38 17.86
N ILE A 178 -11.10 9.97 16.66
CA ILE A 178 -9.82 10.36 16.08
C ILE A 178 -9.11 11.40 16.95
N LEU A 179 -9.82 12.41 17.44
CA LEU A 179 -9.27 13.48 18.26
C LEU A 179 -8.85 13.01 19.67
N THR A 180 -9.19 11.78 20.07
CA THR A 180 -8.60 11.17 21.27
C THR A 180 -7.12 10.85 21.11
N ARG A 181 -6.58 10.79 19.88
CA ARG A 181 -5.17 10.44 19.63
C ARG A 181 -4.35 11.67 19.24
N ASP A 182 -3.23 11.89 19.93
CA ASP A 182 -2.41 13.09 19.72
C ASP A 182 -1.80 13.16 18.31
N ALA A 183 -1.49 12.00 17.72
CA ALA A 183 -0.95 11.89 16.36
C ALA A 183 -1.84 12.60 15.30
N PHE A 184 -3.16 12.56 15.48
CA PHE A 184 -4.12 13.12 14.53
C PHE A 184 -4.50 14.57 14.85
N ARG A 185 -4.49 14.97 16.12
CA ARG A 185 -4.92 16.32 16.55
C ARG A 185 -4.18 17.44 15.84
N LYS A 186 -2.88 17.25 15.54
CA LYS A 186 -2.05 18.25 14.82
C LYS A 186 -2.62 18.67 13.46
N PHE A 187 -3.41 17.81 12.81
CA PHE A 187 -3.99 18.05 11.49
C PHE A 187 -5.33 18.78 11.51
N TRP A 188 -6.10 18.64 12.60
CA TRP A 188 -7.48 19.11 12.66
C TRP A 188 -7.72 20.20 13.71
N ILE A 189 -6.95 20.23 14.79
CA ILE A 189 -7.08 21.24 15.87
C ILE A 189 -5.74 21.82 16.36
N GLY A 190 -4.60 21.33 15.89
CA GLY A 190 -3.28 21.87 16.23
C GLY A 190 -2.91 23.14 15.45
N GLU A 191 -1.71 23.66 15.68
CA GLU A 191 -1.21 24.89 15.04
C GLU A 191 -1.17 24.82 13.51
N LYS A 192 -0.98 23.62 12.96
CA LYS A 192 -0.93 23.36 11.52
C LYS A 192 -2.28 22.93 10.94
N ALA A 193 -3.34 22.97 11.75
CA ALA A 193 -4.65 22.53 11.30
C ALA A 193 -5.22 23.44 10.22
N ASN A 194 -5.94 22.85 9.28
CA ASN A 194 -6.67 23.60 8.29
C ASN A 194 -7.74 24.49 8.98
N GLU A 195 -7.74 25.79 8.68
CA GLU A 195 -8.65 26.76 9.33
C GLU A 195 -10.13 26.42 9.16
N LYS A 196 -10.52 25.88 8.00
CA LYS A 196 -11.90 25.47 7.71
C LYS A 196 -12.31 24.30 8.60
N ILE A 197 -11.46 23.27 8.70
CA ILE A 197 -11.69 22.11 9.57
C ILE A 197 -11.81 22.55 11.03
N ASN A 198 -10.87 23.36 11.51
CA ASN A 198 -10.86 23.86 12.89
C ASN A 198 -12.14 24.67 13.19
N THR A 199 -12.58 25.52 12.26
CA THR A 199 -13.82 26.28 12.37
C THR A 199 -15.05 25.38 12.45
N ILE A 200 -15.13 24.34 11.61
CA ILE A 200 -16.23 23.37 11.62
C ILE A 200 -16.24 22.62 12.96
N ILE A 201 -15.09 22.15 13.44
CA ILE A 201 -15.01 21.48 14.75
C ILE A 201 -15.58 22.38 15.84
N LYS A 202 -15.18 23.65 15.89
CA LYS A 202 -15.66 24.57 16.92
C LYS A 202 -17.17 24.83 16.86
N LYS A 203 -17.73 24.98 15.66
CA LYS A 203 -19.12 25.42 15.46
C LYS A 203 -20.11 24.26 15.37
N GLU A 204 -19.73 23.17 14.71
CA GLU A 204 -20.63 22.08 14.33
C GLU A 204 -20.42 20.81 15.16
N LEU A 205 -19.26 20.64 15.81
CA LEU A 205 -19.00 19.49 16.69
C LEU A 205 -19.01 19.89 18.18
N LEU A 206 -18.29 20.95 18.55
CA LEU A 206 -18.07 21.33 19.95
C LEU A 206 -19.14 22.27 20.51
N ALA A 207 -20.07 22.75 19.70
CA ALA A 207 -21.24 23.44 20.21
C ALA A 207 -22.03 22.49 21.12
N THR A 208 -22.39 22.94 22.33
CA THR A 208 -22.97 22.09 23.39
C THR A 208 -24.13 21.20 22.90
N THR A 209 -25.08 21.75 22.14
CA THR A 209 -26.21 20.98 21.60
C THR A 209 -25.75 19.91 20.61
N LYS A 210 -24.78 20.24 19.74
CA LYS A 210 -24.23 19.33 18.74
C LYS A 210 -23.40 18.22 19.35
N ALA A 211 -22.56 18.54 20.34
CA ALA A 211 -21.79 17.54 21.06
C ALA A 211 -22.71 16.51 21.74
N LYS A 212 -23.82 16.96 22.37
CA LYS A 212 -24.81 16.07 22.97
C LYS A 212 -25.50 15.18 21.93
N GLU A 213 -25.88 15.75 20.79
CA GLU A 213 -26.50 15.02 19.67
C GLU A 213 -25.58 13.94 19.11
N ILE A 214 -24.31 14.27 18.87
CA ILE A 214 -23.34 13.38 18.21
C ILE A 214 -22.84 12.28 19.16
N LEU A 215 -22.50 12.63 20.40
CA LEU A 215 -21.86 11.69 21.33
C LEU A 215 -22.88 10.82 22.07
N GLY A 216 -24.09 11.31 22.32
CA GLY A 216 -25.13 10.55 23.03
C GLY A 216 -24.62 10.00 24.36
N ASP A 217 -24.74 8.67 24.54
CA ASP A 217 -24.35 7.96 25.77
C ASP A 217 -22.84 8.01 26.06
N ASP A 218 -22.00 8.30 25.06
CA ASP A 218 -20.55 8.44 25.22
C ASP A 218 -20.15 9.79 25.86
N LEU A 219 -21.10 10.72 26.01
CA LEU A 219 -20.89 12.00 26.66
C LEU A 219 -21.35 11.98 28.11
N LYS A 220 -20.44 12.30 29.02
CA LYS A 220 -20.76 12.52 30.42
C LYS A 220 -21.11 13.99 30.67
N ILE A 221 -22.22 14.20 31.38
CA ILE A 221 -22.74 15.52 31.74
C ILE A 221 -22.83 15.62 33.25
N VAL A 222 -22.20 16.64 33.82
CA VAL A 222 -22.20 16.91 35.27
C VAL A 222 -22.86 18.25 35.53
N LYS A 223 -23.78 18.27 36.52
CA LYS A 223 -24.46 19.45 37.05
C LYS A 223 -24.38 19.43 38.56
N ARG A 224 -23.52 20.27 39.15
CA ARG A 224 -23.32 20.33 40.61
C ARG A 224 -22.99 21.74 41.04
N ASP A 225 -23.75 22.26 42.00
CA ASP A 225 -23.33 23.41 42.79
C ASP A 225 -22.39 22.89 43.90
N THR A 226 -21.10 23.19 43.76
CA THR A 226 -20.06 22.77 44.68
C THR A 226 -19.80 23.80 45.78
N GLN A 227 -20.56 24.92 45.81
CA GLN A 227 -20.40 26.00 46.79
C GLN A 227 -18.94 26.47 46.92
N ALA A 228 -18.28 26.64 45.78
CA ALA A 228 -16.88 27.02 45.63
C ALA A 228 -15.88 26.02 46.22
N MET A 229 -16.28 24.78 46.53
CA MET A 229 -15.37 23.69 46.87
C MET A 229 -14.97 22.90 45.61
N TRP A 230 -13.80 22.26 45.65
CA TRP A 230 -13.39 21.32 44.62
C TRP A 230 -14.08 19.98 44.83
N ASP A 231 -14.79 19.51 43.81
CA ASP A 231 -15.48 18.23 43.81
C ASP A 231 -14.77 17.24 42.86
N PRO A 232 -14.32 16.07 43.34
CA PRO A 232 -13.74 15.04 42.48
C PRO A 232 -14.82 14.39 41.60
N ILE A 233 -14.73 14.64 40.29
CA ILE A 233 -15.65 14.11 39.29
C ILE A 233 -15.15 12.77 38.74
N GLU A 234 -13.85 12.68 38.44
CA GLU A 234 -13.21 11.47 37.92
C GLU A 234 -11.89 11.18 38.63
N ARG A 235 -11.57 9.89 38.76
CA ARG A 235 -10.36 9.43 39.44
C ARG A 235 -9.11 9.65 38.57
N PRO A 236 -7.91 9.83 39.16
CA PRO A 236 -6.67 10.10 38.41
C PRO A 236 -6.33 9.10 37.30
N GLU A 237 -6.77 7.83 37.40
CA GLU A 237 -6.48 6.79 36.41
C GLU A 237 -7.34 6.92 35.14
N VAL A 238 -8.45 7.67 35.21
CA VAL A 238 -9.38 7.85 34.09
C VAL A 238 -8.86 8.97 33.19
N LYS A 239 -8.52 8.62 31.96
CA LYS A 239 -8.17 9.60 30.93
C LYS A 239 -9.43 10.12 30.29
N LEU A 240 -9.53 11.43 30.16
CA LEU A 240 -10.69 12.06 29.59
C LEU A 240 -10.33 13.30 28.79
N MET A 241 -11.30 13.74 28.01
CA MET A 241 -11.24 14.95 27.20
C MET A 241 -12.45 15.81 27.50
N VAL A 242 -12.20 17.07 27.89
CA VAL A 242 -13.28 18.01 28.20
C VAL A 242 -13.78 18.64 26.91
N ILE A 243 -15.10 18.61 26.73
CA ILE A 243 -15.78 19.17 25.56
C ILE A 243 -16.13 20.63 25.80
N SER A 244 -16.81 20.92 26.92
CA SER A 244 -17.18 22.29 27.26
C SER A 244 -17.50 22.46 28.74
N ILE A 245 -17.23 23.65 29.24
CA ILE A 245 -17.68 24.15 30.55
C ILE A 245 -18.31 25.55 30.42
N LYS A 246 -19.15 25.93 31.39
CA LYS A 246 -19.81 27.26 31.43
C LYS A 246 -18.90 28.34 32.02
N SER A 247 -19.11 29.59 31.63
CA SER A 247 -18.41 30.72 32.26
C SER A 247 -18.74 30.79 33.75
N GLY A 248 -17.74 30.92 34.62
CA GLY A 248 -17.92 30.81 36.08
C GLY A 248 -17.72 29.41 36.66
N THR A 249 -17.36 28.43 35.83
CA THR A 249 -16.88 27.11 36.27
C THR A 249 -15.37 27.01 36.16
N PHE A 250 -14.77 26.16 36.99
CA PHE A 250 -13.36 25.85 36.95
C PHE A 250 -13.12 24.35 36.98
N ILE A 251 -12.07 23.90 36.30
CA ILE A 251 -11.62 22.51 36.31
C ILE A 251 -10.11 22.42 36.49
N LYS A 252 -9.66 21.22 36.87
CA LYS A 252 -8.25 20.85 36.93
C LYS A 252 -8.09 19.33 36.94
N ASN A 253 -6.88 18.85 36.68
CA ASN A 253 -6.47 17.46 36.88
C ASN A 253 -6.68 17.06 38.35
N ALA A 254 -7.07 15.81 38.55
CA ALA A 254 -7.28 15.29 39.90
C ALA A 254 -5.96 15.33 40.69
N GLY A 255 -6.01 15.90 41.90
CA GLY A 255 -4.86 16.04 42.79
C GLY A 255 -3.91 17.20 42.47
N GLU A 256 -4.13 17.98 41.41
CA GLU A 256 -3.30 19.15 41.14
C GLU A 256 -3.73 20.36 41.98
N PHE A 257 -2.79 21.02 42.65
CA PHE A 257 -3.11 22.05 43.64
C PHE A 257 -3.07 23.48 43.09
N SER A 258 -2.18 23.75 42.13
CA SER A 258 -2.01 25.09 41.56
C SER A 258 -2.84 25.35 40.30
N GLU A 259 -3.37 24.29 39.69
CA GLU A 259 -4.15 24.40 38.46
C GLU A 259 -5.57 24.91 38.76
N LYS A 260 -6.01 25.89 37.97
CA LYS A 260 -7.38 26.40 37.99
C LYS A 260 -7.70 26.94 36.60
N LEU A 261 -8.30 26.10 35.77
CA LEU A 261 -8.61 26.42 34.38
C LEU A 261 -10.07 26.85 34.26
N ASP A 262 -10.31 27.96 33.59
CA ASP A 262 -11.66 28.45 33.31
C ASP A 262 -12.13 28.09 31.88
N TYR A 263 -13.32 28.56 31.51
CA TYR A 263 -13.90 28.27 30.21
C TYR A 263 -13.07 28.77 29.01
N THR A 264 -12.30 29.85 29.16
CA THR A 264 -11.41 30.39 28.12
C THR A 264 -10.14 29.55 27.97
N ASP A 265 -9.72 28.90 29.06
CA ASP A 265 -8.62 27.97 29.05
C ASP A 265 -8.99 26.66 28.36
N VAL A 266 -10.24 26.21 28.48
CA VAL A 266 -10.64 24.84 28.14
C VAL A 266 -11.43 24.72 26.84
N ASN A 267 -12.43 25.59 26.66
CA ASN A 267 -13.40 25.42 25.57
C ASN A 267 -12.71 25.51 24.21
N TYR A 268 -13.18 24.68 23.27
CA TYR A 268 -12.65 24.59 21.90
C TYR A 268 -11.23 24.04 21.76
N LYS A 269 -10.57 23.64 22.86
CA LYS A 269 -9.21 23.07 22.84
C LYS A 269 -9.20 21.55 23.04
N LEU A 270 -10.32 20.96 23.45
CA LEU A 270 -10.46 19.53 23.70
C LEU A 270 -9.37 19.01 24.66
N MET A 271 -9.08 19.75 25.72
CA MET A 271 -7.97 19.44 26.63
C MET A 271 -8.16 18.06 27.27
N LYS A 272 -7.05 17.34 27.42
CA LYS A 272 -7.02 16.02 28.05
C LYS A 272 -6.60 16.14 29.51
N PHE A 273 -7.19 15.30 30.35
CA PHE A 273 -6.95 15.27 31.79
C PHE A 273 -6.76 13.83 32.26
N ASN A 274 -6.05 13.66 33.38
CA ASN A 274 -5.96 12.42 34.15
C ASN A 274 -6.76 12.62 35.45
N GLY A 275 -7.98 12.07 35.48
CA GLY A 275 -9.01 12.46 36.44
C GLY A 275 -9.47 13.90 36.27
N LEU A 276 -10.48 14.31 37.02
CA LEU A 276 -11.06 15.64 36.90
C LEU A 276 -11.65 16.10 38.22
N GLU A 277 -11.26 17.30 38.64
CA GLU A 277 -11.91 18.05 39.72
C GLU A 277 -12.65 19.25 39.12
N TYR A 278 -13.83 19.54 39.69
CA TYR A 278 -14.75 20.57 39.21
C TYR A 278 -15.15 21.51 40.35
N GLN A 279 -15.27 22.80 40.04
CA GLN A 279 -15.73 23.83 40.96
C GLN A 279 -16.77 24.71 40.26
N CYS A 280 -17.95 24.85 40.85
CA CYS A 280 -19.05 25.65 40.33
C CYS A 280 -19.99 26.12 41.44
N ASN A 281 -20.66 27.26 41.24
CA ASN A 281 -21.63 27.83 42.17
C ASN A 281 -23.05 27.92 41.58
N ASP A 282 -23.31 27.23 40.47
CA ASP A 282 -24.56 27.30 39.74
C ASP A 282 -25.01 25.89 39.34
N ALA A 283 -26.16 25.46 39.87
CA ALA A 283 -26.68 24.13 39.66
C ALA A 283 -27.15 23.87 38.21
N ASP A 284 -27.38 24.92 37.42
CA ASP A 284 -27.77 24.81 36.01
C ASP A 284 -26.56 24.69 35.08
N TYR A 285 -25.35 24.89 35.58
CA TYR A 285 -24.14 24.83 34.77
C TYR A 285 -23.73 23.39 34.50
N GLU A 286 -23.39 23.15 33.23
CA GLU A 286 -23.02 21.82 32.74
C GLU A 286 -21.52 21.76 32.44
N LEU A 287 -20.88 20.72 32.97
CA LEU A 287 -19.58 20.22 32.51
C LEU A 287 -19.84 19.03 31.58
N LEU A 288 -19.29 19.09 30.37
CA LEU A 288 -19.36 18.05 29.36
C LEU A 288 -17.97 17.47 29.10
N TYR A 289 -17.82 16.15 29.20
CA TYR A 289 -16.56 15.45 28.89
C TYR A 289 -16.82 14.03 28.39
N MET A 290 -15.81 13.42 27.79
CA MET A 290 -15.83 12.01 27.38
C MET A 290 -14.54 11.32 27.81
N GLU A 291 -14.59 10.02 28.08
CA GLU A 291 -13.39 9.22 28.34
C GLU A 291 -12.56 9.04 27.06
N VAL A 292 -11.24 8.94 27.21
CA VAL A 292 -10.24 8.80 26.14
C VAL A 292 -9.64 7.41 26.17
#